data_AF-A0A7G8PLM9-F1
#
_entry.id   AF-A0A7G8PLM9-F1
#
_cell.length_a   1.000
_cell.length_b   1.000
_cell.length_c   1.000
_cell.angle_alpha   90.00
_cell.angle_beta   90.00
_cell.angle_gamma   90.00
#
_symmetry.space_group_name_H-M   'P 1'
#
loop_
_entity.id
_entity.type
_entity.pdbx_description
1 polymer ?
#
loop_
_entity_poly.entity_id
_entity_poly.type
_entity_poly.pdbx_seq_one_letter_code
_entity_poly.pdbx_strand_id
1 'polypeptide(L)'
;MAVPSLSQIQSWDTDHLDQAATRWTNTADAWKDSFDSISRQIANPGGQHWIGTAAEAAQSRTSLDQLKVQGLSDDLRAAATAARAGSAQIEAAKKAALYSVGEAHAEGFVVNEDLSLTDLFTTNSTSELTARSAQAQVLAAEIQAKAEALAAADQHAADTIAAAAAGLQAAAFEPSDAPDDPQIQMVDFHGVPLPEKPSWTSPDLPPGGWSDDPITRAAQKIAYGHASTKHLANEWPPGTTREQLASEVERIMRAGTNPNGGMIVGRTSDGAPAIYDPKTNTLVIRDPGAADAGTVFKPTRGEPYLADKVPTRLPSLPPSEVADAPPRPRAEPPKIEPPISRGGTGAGVPPIVGVPPVVGLPGVGAGDVPILDSDGMPDVGFPGAGR
;
A
#
# COMPACT_ATOMS: atom_id res chain seq x y z
N MET A 1 10.67 -23.34 20.77
CA MET A 1 11.03 -22.96 19.39
C MET A 1 12.02 -23.98 18.86
N ALA A 2 11.97 -24.32 17.58
CA ALA A 2 12.99 -25.19 16.99
C ALA A 2 14.32 -24.42 16.89
N VAL A 3 15.43 -25.09 17.20
CA VAL A 3 16.77 -24.50 17.02
C VAL A 3 17.05 -24.41 15.53
N PRO A 4 17.48 -23.25 15.00
CA PRO A 4 17.76 -23.13 13.58
C PRO A 4 19.02 -23.89 13.18
N SER A 5 19.01 -24.42 11.97
CA SER A 5 20.14 -25.12 11.38
C SER A 5 21.27 -24.18 10.95
N LEU A 6 22.45 -24.72 10.64
CA LEU A 6 23.59 -23.91 10.22
C LEU A 6 23.26 -23.05 8.98
N SER A 7 22.63 -23.64 7.96
CA SER A 7 22.24 -22.89 6.76
C SER A 7 21.21 -21.80 7.06
N GLN A 8 20.23 -22.07 7.95
CA GLN A 8 19.24 -21.08 8.38
C GLN A 8 19.89 -19.89 9.11
N ILE A 9 20.85 -20.14 10.00
CA ILE A 9 21.59 -19.07 10.69
C ILE A 9 22.36 -18.22 9.69
N GLN A 10 23.02 -18.83 8.70
CA GLN A 10 23.80 -18.12 7.69
C GLN A 10 22.91 -17.23 6.80
N SER A 11 21.75 -17.74 6.39
CA SER A 11 20.81 -17.04 5.52
C SER A 11 19.82 -16.13 6.26
N TRP A 12 19.87 -16.05 7.60
CA TRP A 12 18.93 -15.22 8.36
C TRP A 12 19.03 -13.76 7.93
N ASP A 13 17.91 -13.14 7.58
CA ASP A 13 17.87 -11.79 7.01
C ASP A 13 16.87 -10.91 7.77
N THR A 14 17.21 -9.63 7.93
CA THR A 14 16.41 -8.63 8.64
C THR A 14 16.00 -7.45 7.75
N ASP A 15 16.37 -7.44 6.46
CA ASP A 15 16.06 -6.33 5.53
C ASP A 15 14.56 -5.99 5.50
N HIS A 16 13.71 -7.00 5.66
CA HIS A 16 12.26 -6.82 5.71
C HIS A 16 11.80 -5.95 6.89
N LEU A 17 12.47 -5.99 8.04
CA LEU A 17 12.16 -5.16 9.21
C LEU A 17 12.53 -3.69 8.96
N ASP A 18 13.66 -3.44 8.32
CA ASP A 18 14.10 -2.08 7.99
C ASP A 18 13.24 -1.45 6.88
N GLN A 19 12.82 -2.25 5.91
CA GLN A 19 11.82 -1.85 4.91
C GLN A 19 10.46 -1.54 5.56
N ALA A 20 9.97 -2.40 6.47
CA ALA A 20 8.72 -2.16 7.20
C ALA A 20 8.79 -0.87 8.01
N ALA A 21 9.87 -0.66 8.77
CA ALA A 21 10.08 0.56 9.56
C ALA A 21 10.04 1.83 8.71
N THR A 22 10.67 1.79 7.52
CA THR A 22 10.65 2.92 6.58
C THR A 22 9.23 3.18 6.06
N ARG A 23 8.50 2.12 5.68
CA ARG A 23 7.11 2.25 5.19
C ARG A 23 6.18 2.82 6.26
N TRP A 24 6.25 2.33 7.49
CA TRP A 24 5.41 2.84 8.59
C TRP A 24 5.73 4.28 8.96
N THR A 25 7.01 4.67 8.95
CA THR A 25 7.41 6.08 9.17
C THR A 25 6.79 6.98 8.11
N ASN A 26 6.94 6.64 6.82
CA ASN A 26 6.39 7.43 5.72
C ASN A 26 4.85 7.50 5.77
N THR A 27 4.20 6.41 6.20
CA THR A 27 2.74 6.35 6.35
C THR A 27 2.27 7.29 7.46
N ALA A 28 2.94 7.31 8.60
CA ALA A 28 2.65 8.21 9.70
C ALA A 28 2.77 9.69 9.31
N ASP A 29 3.80 10.04 8.52
CA ASP A 29 3.99 11.40 8.01
C ASP A 29 2.88 11.78 7.02
N ALA A 30 2.57 10.91 6.06
CA ALA A 30 1.52 11.15 5.08
C ALA A 30 0.12 11.32 5.72
N TRP A 31 -0.19 10.55 6.77
CA TRP A 31 -1.44 10.67 7.51
C TRP A 31 -1.53 12.01 8.24
N LYS A 32 -0.46 12.39 8.95
CA LYS A 32 -0.40 13.68 9.63
C LYS A 32 -0.57 14.85 8.66
N ASP A 33 0.16 14.86 7.55
CA ASP A 33 0.10 15.92 6.55
C ASP A 33 -1.28 16.04 5.91
N SER A 34 -1.93 14.90 5.63
CA SER A 34 -3.27 14.86 5.05
C SER A 34 -4.32 15.45 6.01
N PHE A 35 -4.29 15.07 7.28
CA PHE A 35 -5.26 15.59 8.27
C PHE A 35 -4.98 17.04 8.67
N ASP A 36 -3.71 17.45 8.72
CA ASP A 36 -3.33 18.85 8.90
C ASP A 36 -3.79 19.72 7.70
N SER A 37 -3.81 19.15 6.48
CA SER A 37 -4.38 19.80 5.30
C SER A 37 -5.90 19.91 5.39
N ILE A 38 -6.60 18.82 5.72
CA ILE A 38 -8.07 18.79 5.89
C ILE A 38 -8.51 19.82 6.95
N SER A 39 -7.83 19.85 8.10
CA SER A 39 -8.09 20.80 9.20
C SER A 39 -7.95 22.27 8.76
N ARG A 40 -6.96 22.59 7.92
CA ARG A 40 -6.83 23.95 7.35
C ARG A 40 -7.90 24.27 6.32
N GLN A 41 -8.24 23.31 5.47
CA GLN A 41 -9.22 23.48 4.40
C GLN A 41 -10.65 23.62 4.95
N ILE A 42 -11.00 22.90 6.02
CA ILE A 42 -12.34 22.97 6.61
C ILE A 42 -12.58 24.30 7.33
N ALA A 43 -11.55 24.93 7.87
CA ALA A 43 -11.66 26.29 8.41
C ALA A 43 -11.82 27.35 7.30
N ASN A 44 -11.27 27.10 6.11
CA ASN A 44 -11.22 28.06 5.01
C ASN A 44 -11.56 27.45 3.64
N PRO A 45 -12.76 26.88 3.44
CA PRO A 45 -13.13 26.26 2.18
C PRO A 45 -13.09 27.30 1.05
N GLY A 46 -12.37 26.99 -0.03
CA GLY A 46 -12.17 27.92 -1.14
C GLY A 46 -11.37 29.18 -0.79
N GLY A 47 -10.62 29.16 0.32
CA GLY A 47 -9.85 30.32 0.81
C GLY A 47 -10.69 31.36 1.55
N GLN A 48 -11.96 31.07 1.84
CA GLN A 48 -12.86 31.94 2.59
C GLN A 48 -13.12 31.36 3.97
N HIS A 49 -13.03 32.18 5.00
CA HIS A 49 -13.26 31.74 6.38
C HIS A 49 -14.72 31.31 6.55
N TRP A 50 -14.95 30.04 6.91
CA TRP A 50 -16.29 29.48 7.08
C TRP A 50 -16.72 29.57 8.55
N ILE A 51 -17.89 30.18 8.78
CA ILE A 51 -18.42 30.49 10.11
C ILE A 51 -19.88 30.01 10.27
N GLY A 52 -20.35 29.93 11.52
CA GLY A 52 -21.69 29.49 11.88
C GLY A 52 -21.70 28.05 12.41
N THR A 53 -22.87 27.60 12.89
CA THR A 53 -23.00 26.34 13.63
C THR A 53 -22.55 25.10 12.83
N ALA A 54 -22.76 25.09 11.51
CA ALA A 54 -22.27 24.02 10.64
C ALA A 54 -20.74 24.02 10.52
N ALA A 55 -20.12 25.20 10.47
CA ALA A 55 -18.66 25.34 10.44
C ALA A 55 -18.04 24.89 11.77
N GLU A 56 -18.64 25.27 12.91
CA GLU A 56 -18.20 24.86 14.25
C GLU A 56 -18.29 23.33 14.42
N ALA A 57 -19.40 22.71 14.00
CA ALA A 57 -19.57 21.26 14.06
C ALA A 57 -18.54 20.53 13.17
N ALA A 58 -18.31 21.01 11.95
CA ALA A 58 -17.36 20.42 11.01
C ALA A 58 -15.90 20.55 11.50
N GLN A 59 -15.53 21.71 12.06
CA GLN A 59 -14.20 21.95 12.62
C GLN A 59 -13.98 21.12 13.90
N SER A 60 -14.99 21.00 14.77
CA SER A 60 -14.92 20.17 15.97
C SER A 60 -14.72 18.69 15.62
N ARG A 61 -15.50 18.17 14.67
CA ARG A 61 -15.34 16.80 14.17
C ARG A 61 -13.95 16.55 13.59
N THR A 62 -13.48 17.47 12.75
CA THR A 62 -12.14 17.36 12.13
C THR A 62 -11.03 17.35 13.18
N SER A 63 -11.18 18.12 14.26
CA SER A 63 -10.23 18.15 15.37
C SER A 63 -10.20 16.81 16.13
N LEU A 64 -11.35 16.16 16.33
CA LEU A 64 -11.43 14.82 16.92
C LEU A 64 -10.79 13.76 16.02
N ASP A 65 -11.05 13.81 14.71
CA ASP A 65 -10.46 12.89 13.74
C ASP A 65 -8.93 13.09 13.66
N GLN A 66 -8.45 14.34 13.73
CA GLN A 66 -7.03 14.67 13.75
C GLN A 66 -6.33 14.11 15.00
N LEU A 67 -6.93 14.20 16.19
CA LEU A 67 -6.40 13.60 17.42
C LEU A 67 -6.31 12.07 17.31
N LYS A 68 -7.32 11.43 16.72
CA LYS A 68 -7.31 9.99 16.49
C LYS A 68 -6.19 9.57 15.55
N VAL A 69 -6.04 10.27 14.43
CA VAL A 69 -4.99 9.98 13.44
C VAL A 69 -3.60 10.24 14.00
N GLN A 70 -3.45 11.25 14.86
CA GLN A 70 -2.20 11.48 15.58
C GLN A 70 -1.81 10.26 16.42
N GLY A 71 -2.74 9.70 17.20
CA GLY A 71 -2.49 8.46 17.96
C GLY A 71 -2.09 7.29 17.08
N LEU A 72 -2.81 7.07 15.96
CA LEU A 72 -2.47 5.99 15.02
C LEU A 72 -1.11 6.20 14.32
N SER A 73 -0.75 7.46 14.07
CA SER A 73 0.56 7.82 13.52
C SER A 73 1.69 7.56 14.53
N ASP A 74 1.43 7.77 15.81
CA ASP A 74 2.37 7.47 16.88
C ASP A 74 2.55 5.95 17.05
N ASP A 75 1.48 5.15 16.93
CA ASP A 75 1.55 3.69 16.92
C ASP A 75 2.41 3.17 15.75
N LEU A 76 2.24 3.72 14.54
CA LEU A 76 3.09 3.40 13.39
C LEU A 76 4.57 3.72 13.63
N ARG A 77 4.87 4.85 14.28
CA ARG A 77 6.25 5.23 14.63
C ARG A 77 6.83 4.32 15.72
N ALA A 78 6.01 3.90 16.69
CA ALA A 78 6.39 2.94 17.71
C ALA A 78 6.73 1.58 17.08
N ALA A 79 5.89 1.08 16.16
CA ALA A 79 6.14 -0.14 15.41
C ALA A 79 7.43 -0.05 14.57
N ALA A 80 7.66 1.09 13.91
CA ALA A 80 8.90 1.32 13.14
C ALA A 80 10.15 1.31 14.02
N THR A 81 10.06 1.87 15.22
CA THR A 81 11.15 1.85 16.19
C THR A 81 11.42 0.44 16.69
N ALA A 82 10.36 -0.32 17.00
CA ALA A 82 10.46 -1.72 17.41
C ALA A 82 11.09 -2.59 16.31
N ALA A 83 10.71 -2.41 15.04
CA ALA A 83 11.29 -3.15 13.92
C ALA A 83 12.80 -2.87 13.73
N ARG A 84 13.24 -1.61 13.81
CA ARG A 84 14.68 -1.28 13.74
C ARG A 84 15.47 -1.86 14.91
N ALA A 85 14.91 -1.79 16.12
CA ALA A 85 15.52 -2.39 17.31
C ALA A 85 15.61 -3.91 17.20
N GLY A 86 14.54 -4.56 16.70
CA GLY A 86 14.50 -5.98 16.41
C GLY A 86 15.54 -6.40 15.37
N SER A 87 15.63 -5.70 14.24
CA SER A 87 16.65 -5.91 13.19
C SER A 87 18.06 -5.92 13.80
N ALA A 88 18.39 -4.90 14.59
CA ALA A 88 19.69 -4.79 15.25
C ALA A 88 19.97 -5.93 16.26
N GLN A 89 18.96 -6.36 17.03
CA GLN A 89 19.09 -7.44 18.00
C GLN A 89 19.29 -8.81 17.31
N ILE A 90 18.52 -9.09 16.27
CA ILE A 90 18.63 -10.32 15.47
C ILE A 90 20.00 -10.38 14.80
N GLU A 91 20.46 -9.28 14.18
CA GLU A 91 21.79 -9.19 13.57
C GLU A 91 22.92 -9.42 14.57
N ALA A 92 22.80 -8.89 15.79
CA ALA A 92 23.77 -9.13 16.84
C ALA A 92 23.79 -10.61 17.29
N ALA A 93 22.61 -11.23 17.44
CA ALA A 93 22.50 -12.64 17.79
C ALA A 93 23.04 -13.56 16.69
N LYS A 94 22.76 -13.26 15.42
CA LYS A 94 23.30 -13.95 14.24
C LYS A 94 24.82 -13.90 14.24
N LYS A 95 25.41 -12.72 14.43
CA LYS A 95 26.86 -12.54 14.50
C LYS A 95 27.47 -13.35 15.64
N ALA A 96 26.83 -13.37 16.81
CA ALA A 96 27.30 -14.17 17.95
C ALA A 96 27.28 -15.67 17.63
N ALA A 97 26.23 -16.19 16.99
CA ALA A 97 26.16 -17.59 16.57
C ALA A 97 27.24 -17.95 15.54
N LEU A 98 27.41 -17.11 14.51
CA LEU A 98 28.43 -17.32 13.48
C LEU A 98 29.86 -17.19 14.02
N TYR A 99 30.06 -16.35 15.05
CA TYR A 99 31.35 -16.24 15.74
C TYR A 99 31.69 -17.54 16.48
N SER A 100 30.77 -18.13 17.24
CA SER A 100 30.98 -19.43 17.90
C SER A 100 31.21 -20.58 16.90
N VAL A 101 30.55 -20.54 15.74
CA VAL A 101 30.86 -21.46 14.62
C VAL A 101 32.29 -21.27 14.12
N GLY A 102 32.75 -20.02 13.99
CA GLY A 102 34.13 -19.69 13.64
C GLY A 102 35.15 -20.19 14.67
N GLU A 103 34.85 -20.10 15.97
CA GLU A 103 35.70 -20.65 17.04
C GLU A 103 35.79 -22.17 16.96
N ALA A 104 34.68 -22.87 16.73
CA ALA A 104 34.70 -24.32 16.51
C ALA A 104 35.57 -24.73 15.32
N HIS A 105 35.51 -23.99 14.21
CA HIS A 105 36.38 -24.21 13.06
C HIS A 105 37.86 -23.95 13.39
N ALA A 106 38.16 -22.91 14.17
CA ALA A 106 39.53 -22.60 14.61
C ALA A 106 40.12 -23.71 15.52
N GLU A 107 39.26 -24.37 16.29
CA GLU A 107 39.59 -25.55 17.12
C GLU A 107 39.68 -26.87 16.32
N GLY A 108 39.52 -26.82 14.99
CA GLY A 108 39.69 -27.95 14.09
C GLY A 108 38.48 -28.88 13.97
N PHE A 109 37.31 -28.44 14.40
CA PHE A 109 36.06 -29.16 14.20
C PHE A 109 35.33 -28.69 12.95
N VAL A 110 34.44 -29.53 12.42
CA VAL A 110 33.44 -29.17 11.41
C VAL A 110 32.08 -29.05 12.08
N VAL A 111 31.38 -27.95 11.85
CA VAL A 111 30.01 -27.77 12.33
C VAL A 111 29.04 -28.31 11.27
N ASN A 112 28.20 -29.27 11.67
CA ASN A 112 27.17 -29.88 10.81
C ASN A 112 25.89 -29.04 10.77
N GLU A 113 24.95 -29.43 9.89
CA GLU A 113 23.68 -28.73 9.71
C GLU A 113 22.83 -28.66 10.98
N ASP A 114 22.89 -29.70 11.82
CA ASP A 114 22.20 -29.79 13.12
C ASP A 114 22.99 -29.15 14.28
N LEU A 115 24.05 -28.39 13.97
CA LEU A 115 24.96 -27.75 14.91
C LEU A 115 25.78 -28.73 15.77
N SER A 116 25.78 -30.03 15.43
CA SER A 116 26.74 -30.98 16.01
C SER A 116 28.15 -30.75 15.46
N LEU A 117 29.17 -31.09 16.24
CA LEU A 117 30.57 -30.97 15.81
C LEU A 117 31.14 -32.34 15.43
N THR A 118 31.82 -32.37 14.30
CA THR A 118 32.64 -33.52 13.86
C THR A 118 34.12 -33.16 14.00
N ASP A 119 34.86 -33.98 14.73
CA ASP A 119 36.31 -33.82 14.85
C ASP A 119 37.03 -34.39 13.62
N LEU A 120 37.90 -33.59 13.00
CA LEU A 120 38.78 -34.05 11.92
C LEU A 120 40.15 -34.54 12.43
N PHE A 121 40.44 -34.36 13.71
CA PHE A 121 41.68 -34.78 14.33
C PHE A 121 41.71 -36.31 14.51
N THR A 122 42.77 -36.94 14.03
CA THR A 122 42.98 -38.39 14.16
C THR A 122 44.10 -38.69 15.14
N THR A 123 43.81 -39.43 16.21
CA THR A 123 44.79 -39.91 17.19
C THR A 123 44.48 -41.34 17.63
N ASN A 124 45.52 -42.08 18.02
CA ASN A 124 45.42 -43.42 18.59
C ASN A 124 45.32 -43.41 20.13
N SER A 125 45.33 -42.21 20.75
CA SER A 125 45.24 -42.05 22.20
C SER A 125 43.79 -41.92 22.66
N THR A 126 43.31 -42.87 23.47
CA THR A 126 41.94 -42.85 24.01
C THR A 126 41.67 -41.62 24.90
N SER A 127 42.68 -41.14 25.64
CA SER A 127 42.52 -39.96 26.50
C SER A 127 42.34 -38.68 25.67
N GLU A 128 43.05 -38.55 24.55
CA GLU A 128 42.91 -37.42 23.64
C GLU A 128 41.56 -37.44 22.92
N LEU A 129 41.11 -38.61 22.44
CA LEU A 129 39.78 -38.77 21.84
C LEU A 129 38.66 -38.37 22.83
N THR A 130 38.80 -38.76 24.10
CA THR A 130 37.83 -38.40 25.15
C THR A 130 37.84 -36.89 25.41
N ALA A 131 39.02 -36.28 25.50
CA ALA A 131 39.16 -34.84 25.71
C ALA A 131 38.57 -34.03 24.54
N ARG A 132 38.84 -34.45 23.29
CA ARG A 132 38.27 -33.82 22.09
C ARG A 132 36.77 -34.00 22.00
N SER A 133 36.24 -35.18 22.34
CA SER A 133 34.78 -35.39 22.42
C SER A 133 34.13 -34.49 23.46
N ALA A 134 34.76 -34.27 24.61
CA ALA A 134 34.25 -33.35 25.63
C ALA A 134 34.29 -31.89 25.14
N GLN A 135 35.38 -31.48 24.48
CA GLN A 135 35.48 -30.15 23.87
C GLN A 135 34.40 -29.92 22.81
N ALA A 136 34.17 -30.91 21.93
CA ALA A 136 33.13 -30.86 20.91
C ALA A 136 31.72 -30.69 21.52
N GLN A 137 31.42 -31.39 22.61
CA GLN A 137 30.13 -31.27 23.32
C GLN A 137 29.94 -29.87 23.92
N VAL A 138 30.99 -29.27 24.50
CA VAL A 138 30.91 -27.91 25.07
C VAL A 138 30.68 -26.88 23.99
N LEU A 139 31.45 -26.93 22.89
CA LEU A 139 31.30 -26.01 21.76
C LEU A 139 29.94 -26.19 21.06
N ALA A 140 29.46 -27.43 20.92
CA ALA A 140 28.12 -27.71 20.36
C ALA A 140 27.03 -27.04 21.20
N ALA A 141 27.09 -27.23 22.52
CA ALA A 141 26.12 -26.64 23.44
C ALA A 141 26.16 -25.10 23.38
N GLU A 142 27.34 -24.51 23.23
CA GLU A 142 27.47 -23.06 23.06
C GLU A 142 26.85 -22.57 21.74
N ILE A 143 27.17 -23.20 20.60
CA ILE A 143 26.60 -22.84 19.30
C ILE A 143 25.07 -22.99 19.33
N GLN A 144 24.55 -24.08 19.90
CA GLN A 144 23.11 -24.30 20.05
C GLN A 144 22.47 -23.21 20.92
N ALA A 145 23.09 -22.83 22.04
CA ALA A 145 22.58 -21.74 22.88
C ALA A 145 22.56 -20.39 22.15
N LYS A 146 23.54 -20.09 21.28
CA LYS A 146 23.53 -18.87 20.45
C LYS A 146 22.45 -18.94 19.36
N ALA A 147 22.24 -20.11 18.76
CA ALA A 147 21.18 -20.33 17.79
C ALA A 147 19.78 -20.18 18.42
N GLU A 148 19.58 -20.66 19.64
CA GLU A 148 18.36 -20.44 20.42
C GLU A 148 18.16 -18.96 20.75
N ALA A 149 19.22 -18.24 21.13
CA ALA A 149 19.16 -16.81 21.38
C ALA A 149 18.78 -16.00 20.12
N LEU A 150 19.24 -16.42 18.94
CA LEU A 150 18.83 -15.84 17.66
C LEU A 150 17.32 -16.00 17.43
N ALA A 151 16.80 -17.23 17.55
CA ALA A 151 15.36 -17.48 17.42
C ALA A 151 14.52 -16.73 18.46
N ALA A 152 15.04 -16.59 19.69
CA ALA A 152 14.38 -15.82 20.74
C ALA A 152 14.36 -14.30 20.44
N ALA A 153 15.44 -13.76 19.87
CA ALA A 153 15.50 -12.36 19.45
C ALA A 153 14.47 -12.05 18.34
N ASP A 154 14.31 -12.97 17.39
CA ASP A 154 13.32 -12.88 16.32
C ASP A 154 11.88 -12.88 16.87
N GLN A 155 11.55 -13.85 17.73
CA GLN A 155 10.24 -13.90 18.38
C GLN A 155 9.96 -12.64 19.22
N HIS A 156 10.95 -12.17 19.99
CA HIS A 156 10.81 -10.96 20.78
C HIS A 156 10.57 -9.71 19.90
N ALA A 157 11.23 -9.62 18.75
CA ALA A 157 10.97 -8.56 17.78
C ALA A 157 9.54 -8.62 17.26
N ALA A 158 9.06 -9.81 16.87
CA ALA A 158 7.69 -10.03 16.42
C ALA A 158 6.65 -9.60 17.47
N ASP A 159 6.83 -10.01 18.72
CA ASP A 159 5.93 -9.67 19.83
C ASP A 159 5.92 -8.16 20.11
N THR A 160 7.09 -7.51 20.09
CA THR A 160 7.21 -6.07 20.33
C THR A 160 6.56 -5.26 19.21
N ILE A 161 6.75 -5.66 17.95
CA ILE A 161 6.10 -5.03 16.80
C ILE A 161 4.58 -5.20 16.88
N ALA A 162 4.09 -6.41 17.19
CA ALA A 162 2.67 -6.69 17.32
C ALA A 162 2.03 -5.85 18.44
N ALA A 163 2.69 -5.72 19.59
CA ALA A 163 2.23 -4.87 20.68
C ALA A 163 2.18 -3.39 20.28
N ALA A 164 3.20 -2.88 19.58
CA ALA A 164 3.23 -1.50 19.11
C ALA A 164 2.16 -1.20 18.04
N ALA A 165 1.79 -2.20 17.25
CA ALA A 165 0.75 -2.08 16.22
C ALA A 165 -0.68 -2.33 16.74
N ALA A 166 -0.87 -2.64 18.03
CA ALA A 166 -2.17 -3.04 18.56
C ALA A 166 -3.24 -1.94 18.40
N GLY A 167 -2.88 -0.67 18.55
CA GLY A 167 -3.81 0.46 18.41
C GLY A 167 -4.35 0.64 16.99
N LEU A 168 -3.59 0.21 15.97
CA LEU A 168 -4.04 0.22 14.57
C LEU A 168 -5.20 -0.75 14.32
N GLN A 169 -5.26 -1.86 15.05
CA GLN A 169 -6.34 -2.87 14.91
C GLN A 169 -7.67 -2.39 15.52
N ALA A 170 -7.63 -1.44 16.45
CA ALA A 170 -8.81 -0.90 17.14
C ALA A 170 -9.34 0.39 16.50
N ALA A 171 -8.76 0.83 15.37
CA ALA A 171 -9.07 2.10 14.74
C ALA A 171 -10.44 2.11 14.05
N ALA A 172 -11.48 2.66 14.70
CA ALA A 172 -12.77 2.95 14.08
C ALA A 172 -13.14 4.45 14.16
N PHE A 173 -13.48 5.09 13.04
CA PHE A 173 -14.03 6.45 13.08
C PHE A 173 -15.53 6.36 13.36
N GLU A 174 -15.97 6.89 14.50
CA GLU A 174 -17.40 6.84 14.86
C GLU A 174 -18.23 7.69 13.89
N PRO A 175 -19.39 7.21 13.40
CA PRO A 175 -20.37 8.09 12.77
C PRO A 175 -20.83 9.13 13.80
N SER A 176 -21.11 10.36 13.35
CA SER A 176 -21.48 11.46 14.24
C SER A 176 -22.80 11.14 14.97
N ASP A 177 -22.88 11.35 16.29
CA ASP A 177 -24.12 11.29 17.10
C ASP A 177 -25.11 12.46 16.80
N ALA A 178 -25.13 12.96 15.57
CA ALA A 178 -26.11 13.93 15.17
C ALA A 178 -27.49 13.25 15.13
N PRO A 179 -28.55 13.84 15.71
CA PRO A 179 -29.90 13.29 15.63
C PRO A 179 -30.28 12.99 14.17
N ASP A 180 -31.03 11.91 13.94
CA ASP A 180 -31.49 11.35 12.64
C ASP A 180 -32.28 12.30 11.71
N ASP A 181 -32.25 13.61 11.97
CA ASP A 181 -32.75 14.64 11.08
C ASP A 181 -31.57 15.22 10.27
N PRO A 182 -31.54 15.09 8.94
CA PRO A 182 -30.50 15.70 8.12
C PRO A 182 -30.67 17.21 8.17
N GLN A 183 -30.09 17.86 9.19
CA GLN A 183 -29.87 19.30 9.20
C GLN A 183 -28.72 19.64 8.25
N ILE A 184 -28.90 19.33 6.96
CA ILE A 184 -28.17 20.01 5.89
C ILE A 184 -28.75 21.42 5.84
N GLN A 185 -28.19 22.31 6.66
CA GLN A 185 -28.44 23.74 6.47
C GLN A 185 -27.63 24.22 5.27
N MET A 186 -28.31 24.92 4.35
CA MET A 186 -27.64 25.63 3.27
C MET A 186 -26.66 26.64 3.86
N VAL A 187 -25.47 26.72 3.25
CA VAL A 187 -24.49 27.76 3.52
C VAL A 187 -25.08 29.11 3.05
N ASP A 188 -25.15 30.10 3.94
CA ASP A 188 -25.50 31.46 3.56
C ASP A 188 -24.26 32.16 2.97
N PHE A 189 -24.20 32.25 1.64
CA PHE A 189 -23.16 33.00 0.94
C PHE A 189 -23.64 34.45 0.74
N HIS A 190 -23.15 35.38 1.57
CA HIS A 190 -23.38 36.80 1.31
C HIS A 190 -22.41 37.33 0.24
N GLY A 191 -22.95 37.63 -0.96
CA GLY A 191 -22.47 38.76 -1.78
C GLY A 191 -21.60 38.50 -3.01
N VAL A 192 -21.42 37.27 -3.50
CA VAL A 192 -20.71 37.01 -4.76
C VAL A 192 -21.32 35.83 -5.54
N PRO A 193 -21.34 35.87 -6.89
CA PRO A 193 -21.73 34.70 -7.69
C PRO A 193 -20.86 33.50 -7.28
N LEU A 194 -21.49 32.34 -7.12
CA LEU A 194 -20.81 31.11 -6.75
C LEU A 194 -19.63 30.86 -7.70
N PRO A 195 -18.38 30.74 -7.19
CA PRO A 195 -17.33 30.16 -8.01
C PRO A 195 -17.70 28.70 -8.32
N GLU A 196 -17.42 28.26 -9.54
CA GLU A 196 -17.62 26.86 -9.93
C GLU A 196 -16.91 25.94 -8.93
N LYS A 197 -17.61 24.89 -8.50
CA LYS A 197 -17.14 23.93 -7.50
C LYS A 197 -15.78 23.35 -7.94
N PRO A 198 -14.74 23.32 -7.09
CA PRO A 198 -13.54 22.55 -7.38
C PRO A 198 -13.89 21.06 -7.33
N SER A 199 -13.69 20.34 -8.42
CA SER A 199 -13.95 18.90 -8.48
C SER A 199 -12.67 18.13 -8.15
N TRP A 200 -12.71 17.30 -7.09
CA TRP A 200 -11.60 16.40 -6.73
C TRP A 200 -11.94 14.93 -7.02
N THR A 201 -12.98 14.67 -7.80
CA THR A 201 -13.43 13.30 -8.13
C THR A 201 -13.94 13.15 -9.56
N SER A 202 -13.76 14.14 -10.44
CA SER A 202 -14.10 14.03 -11.85
C SER A 202 -13.13 14.86 -12.69
N PRO A 203 -12.65 14.36 -13.83
CA PRO A 203 -11.87 15.17 -14.75
C PRO A 203 -12.63 16.42 -15.19
N ASP A 204 -11.93 17.53 -15.34
CA ASP A 204 -12.49 18.74 -15.93
C ASP A 204 -12.96 18.44 -17.37
N LEU A 205 -14.06 19.06 -17.81
CA LEU A 205 -14.57 18.86 -19.16
C LEU A 205 -13.60 19.50 -20.17
N PRO A 206 -13.11 18.76 -21.19
CA PRO A 206 -12.26 19.35 -22.23
C PRO A 206 -13.04 20.34 -23.11
N PRO A 207 -12.37 21.34 -23.72
CA PRO A 207 -12.99 22.22 -24.70
C PRO A 207 -13.56 21.41 -25.86
N GLY A 208 -14.88 21.48 -26.06
CA GLY A 208 -15.60 20.67 -27.06
C GLY A 208 -16.25 19.39 -26.53
N GLY A 209 -16.11 19.08 -25.24
CA GLY A 209 -16.72 17.90 -24.60
C GLY A 209 -15.92 16.60 -24.79
N TRP A 210 -16.38 15.53 -24.13
CA TRP A 210 -15.76 14.22 -24.21
C TRP A 210 -15.80 13.66 -25.63
N SER A 211 -14.69 13.08 -26.08
CA SER A 211 -14.65 12.38 -27.36
C SER A 211 -15.53 11.13 -27.37
N ASP A 212 -16.14 10.84 -28.52
CA ASP A 212 -16.82 9.57 -28.77
C ASP A 212 -15.83 8.42 -28.99
N ASP A 213 -14.59 8.72 -29.41
CA ASP A 213 -13.51 7.73 -29.46
C ASP A 213 -13.07 7.38 -28.03
N PRO A 214 -13.14 6.09 -27.64
CA PRO A 214 -12.96 5.70 -26.25
C PRO A 214 -11.50 5.78 -25.78
N ILE A 215 -10.52 5.76 -26.69
CA ILE A 215 -9.10 5.95 -26.33
C ILE A 215 -8.83 7.44 -26.14
N THR A 216 -9.32 8.29 -27.04
CA THR A 216 -9.25 9.75 -26.88
C THR A 216 -9.96 10.19 -25.60
N ARG A 217 -11.13 9.61 -25.29
CA ARG A 217 -11.85 9.91 -24.04
C ARG A 217 -11.06 9.52 -22.80
N ALA A 218 -10.44 8.34 -22.79
CA ALA A 218 -9.52 7.93 -21.71
C ALA A 218 -8.36 8.91 -21.55
N ALA A 219 -7.73 9.32 -22.65
CA ALA A 219 -6.61 10.25 -22.64
C ALA A 219 -7.01 11.64 -22.14
N GLN A 220 -8.18 12.14 -22.55
CA GLN A 220 -8.75 13.37 -22.02
C GLN A 220 -9.02 13.24 -20.52
N LYS A 221 -9.61 12.13 -20.05
CA LYS A 221 -9.88 11.94 -18.61
C LYS A 221 -8.60 11.98 -17.77
N ILE A 222 -7.52 11.37 -18.24
CA ILE A 222 -6.23 11.41 -17.55
C ILE A 222 -5.67 12.84 -17.54
N ALA A 223 -5.63 13.49 -18.70
CA ALA A 223 -5.01 14.80 -18.86
C ALA A 223 -5.80 15.95 -18.24
N TYR A 224 -7.11 15.78 -18.03
CA TYR A 224 -7.98 16.74 -17.35
C TYR A 224 -8.32 16.32 -15.91
N GLY A 225 -7.83 15.15 -15.49
CA GLY A 225 -7.87 14.69 -14.11
C GLY A 225 -6.64 15.14 -13.32
N HIS A 226 -6.24 14.33 -12.35
CA HIS A 226 -5.17 14.67 -11.41
C HIS A 226 -3.78 14.82 -12.07
N ALA A 227 -3.56 14.23 -13.25
CA ALA A 227 -2.26 14.33 -13.92
C ALA A 227 -1.94 15.79 -14.31
N SER A 228 -2.96 16.61 -14.58
CA SER A 228 -2.79 18.04 -14.87
C SER A 228 -2.26 18.85 -13.69
N THR A 229 -2.61 18.48 -12.46
CA THR A 229 -2.22 19.23 -11.26
C THR A 229 -0.93 18.70 -10.65
N LYS A 230 -0.69 17.38 -10.73
CA LYS A 230 0.48 16.74 -10.12
C LYS A 230 1.71 16.69 -11.03
N HIS A 231 1.51 16.39 -12.31
CA HIS A 231 2.60 16.00 -13.21
C HIS A 231 2.84 17.03 -14.31
N LEU A 232 1.79 17.56 -14.94
CA LEU A 232 1.89 18.53 -16.05
C LEU A 232 2.71 19.77 -15.67
N ALA A 233 2.47 20.34 -14.49
CA ALA A 233 3.14 21.56 -14.03
C ALA A 233 4.65 21.38 -13.76
N ASN A 234 5.09 20.15 -13.46
CA ASN A 234 6.45 19.87 -12.98
C ASN A 234 7.32 19.10 -13.98
N GLU A 235 6.71 18.30 -14.85
CA GLU A 235 7.41 17.29 -15.67
C GLU A 235 7.35 17.58 -17.18
N TRP A 236 6.48 18.50 -17.60
CA TRP A 236 6.38 18.97 -18.99
C TRP A 236 6.89 20.41 -19.12
N PRO A 237 7.27 20.83 -20.35
CA PRO A 237 7.69 22.21 -20.59
C PRO A 237 6.65 23.23 -20.10
N PRO A 238 7.08 24.34 -19.49
CA PRO A 238 6.18 25.41 -19.08
C PRO A 238 5.29 25.87 -20.25
N GLY A 239 3.98 25.97 -20.02
CA GLY A 239 3.00 26.33 -21.05
C GLY A 239 2.42 25.15 -21.84
N THR A 240 2.78 23.90 -21.51
CA THR A 240 2.11 22.72 -22.07
C THR A 240 0.65 22.70 -21.62
N THR A 241 -0.28 22.61 -22.57
CA THR A 241 -1.72 22.60 -22.28
C THR A 241 -2.24 21.20 -21.95
N ARG A 242 -3.42 21.10 -21.33
CA ARG A 242 -4.07 19.82 -21.04
C ARG A 242 -4.45 19.06 -22.31
N GLU A 243 -4.79 19.77 -23.39
CA GLU A 243 -5.03 19.22 -24.72
C GLU A 243 -3.76 18.61 -25.32
N GLN A 244 -2.62 19.28 -25.14
CA GLN A 244 -1.33 18.75 -25.59
C GLN A 244 -0.94 17.50 -24.79
N LEU A 245 -1.19 17.49 -23.48
CA LEU A 245 -1.01 16.29 -22.65
C LEU A 245 -1.96 15.16 -23.08
N ALA A 246 -3.25 15.45 -23.33
CA ALA A 246 -4.22 14.47 -23.81
C ALA A 246 -3.79 13.86 -25.15
N SER A 247 -3.29 14.69 -26.07
CA SER A 247 -2.80 14.23 -27.38
C SER A 247 -1.59 13.30 -27.24
N GLU A 248 -0.69 13.60 -26.30
CA GLU A 248 0.48 12.76 -26.01
C GLU A 248 0.07 11.42 -25.37
N VAL A 249 -0.85 11.45 -24.39
CA VAL A 249 -1.39 10.24 -23.77
C VAL A 249 -2.10 9.37 -24.79
N GLU A 250 -2.93 9.96 -25.66
CA GLU A 250 -3.62 9.25 -26.74
C GLU A 250 -2.61 8.59 -27.69
N ARG A 251 -1.58 9.32 -28.11
CA ARG A 251 -0.52 8.79 -28.98
C ARG A 251 0.14 7.56 -28.35
N ILE A 252 0.48 7.63 -27.07
CA ILE A 252 1.10 6.53 -26.33
C ILE A 252 0.14 5.34 -26.22
N MET A 253 -1.13 5.58 -25.86
CA MET A 253 -2.15 4.52 -25.75
C MET A 253 -2.37 3.79 -27.08
N ARG A 254 -2.53 4.54 -28.17
CA ARG A 254 -2.69 3.96 -29.52
C ARG A 254 -1.46 3.17 -29.93
N ALA A 255 -0.25 3.69 -29.66
CA ALA A 255 0.99 2.98 -29.93
C ALA A 255 1.13 1.68 -29.10
N GLY A 256 0.64 1.63 -27.87
CA GLY A 256 0.65 0.42 -27.04
C GLY A 256 -0.26 -0.71 -27.56
N THR A 257 -1.27 -0.39 -28.38
CA THR A 257 -2.14 -1.40 -29.02
C THR A 257 -1.53 -2.05 -30.26
N ASN A 258 -0.57 -1.38 -30.90
CA ASN A 258 0.17 -1.90 -32.04
C ASN A 258 1.59 -1.30 -32.05
N PRO A 259 2.51 -1.80 -31.20
CA PRO A 259 3.78 -1.15 -30.96
C PRO A 259 4.74 -1.35 -32.13
N ASN A 260 4.74 -0.39 -33.05
CA ASN A 260 5.66 -0.35 -34.20
C ASN A 260 6.95 0.45 -33.95
N GLY A 261 7.31 0.71 -32.68
CA GLY A 261 8.51 1.50 -32.39
C GLY A 261 8.83 1.66 -30.91
N GLY A 262 9.65 0.75 -30.38
CA GLY A 262 10.43 0.93 -29.15
C GLY A 262 9.63 1.14 -27.85
N MET A 263 8.30 1.08 -27.89
CA MET A 263 7.45 1.21 -26.71
C MET A 263 7.63 0.01 -25.80
N ILE A 264 7.69 0.25 -24.49
CA ILE A 264 7.68 -0.81 -23.49
C ILE A 264 6.26 -0.94 -22.98
N VAL A 265 5.64 -2.06 -23.28
CA VAL A 265 4.26 -2.37 -22.90
C VAL A 265 4.27 -3.46 -21.83
N GLY A 266 3.37 -3.37 -20.86
CA GLY A 266 3.37 -4.31 -19.75
C GLY A 266 2.25 -4.12 -18.75
N ARG A 267 2.45 -4.70 -17.57
CA ARG A 267 1.58 -4.52 -16.40
C ARG A 267 2.41 -4.07 -15.21
N THR A 268 1.81 -3.22 -14.39
CA THR A 268 2.29 -2.88 -13.06
C THR A 268 2.16 -4.09 -12.11
N SER A 269 2.71 -3.98 -10.89
CA SER A 269 2.64 -5.04 -9.89
C SER A 269 1.20 -5.42 -9.51
N ASP A 270 0.29 -4.44 -9.51
CA ASP A 270 -1.17 -4.57 -9.29
C ASP A 270 -1.94 -4.96 -10.57
N GLY A 271 -1.24 -5.32 -11.65
CA GLY A 271 -1.84 -5.81 -12.89
C GLY A 271 -2.37 -4.72 -13.84
N ALA A 272 -2.28 -3.45 -13.47
CA ALA A 272 -2.76 -2.33 -14.27
C ALA A 272 -1.99 -2.22 -15.61
N PRO A 273 -2.68 -2.00 -16.75
CA PRO A 273 -2.02 -1.86 -18.04
C PRO A 273 -1.11 -0.63 -18.07
N ALA A 274 0.14 -0.81 -18.49
CA ALA A 274 1.13 0.25 -18.54
C ALA A 274 1.84 0.32 -19.90
N ILE A 275 2.05 1.54 -20.38
CA ILE A 275 2.75 1.82 -21.63
C ILE A 275 3.77 2.91 -21.39
N TYR A 276 5.03 2.61 -21.67
CA TYR A 276 6.13 3.54 -21.57
C TYR A 276 6.71 3.86 -22.94
N ASP A 277 6.90 5.16 -23.21
CA ASP A 277 7.64 5.66 -24.36
C ASP A 277 9.05 6.11 -23.93
N PRO A 278 10.11 5.36 -24.27
CA PRO A 278 11.47 5.76 -23.96
C PRO A 278 11.90 7.07 -24.64
N LYS A 279 11.29 7.45 -25.77
CA LYS A 279 11.67 8.66 -26.52
C LYS A 279 11.26 9.93 -25.80
N THR A 280 10.08 9.92 -25.19
CA THR A 280 9.55 11.08 -24.46
C THR A 280 9.70 10.92 -22.95
N ASN A 281 10.27 9.80 -22.50
CA ASN A 281 10.34 9.38 -21.11
C ASN A 281 8.97 9.49 -20.42
N THR A 282 7.92 8.97 -21.05
CA THR A 282 6.54 9.13 -20.57
C THR A 282 5.94 7.76 -20.27
N LEU A 283 5.45 7.58 -19.05
CA LEU A 283 4.75 6.39 -18.59
C LEU A 283 3.27 6.70 -18.42
N VAL A 284 2.43 5.91 -19.08
CA VAL A 284 0.97 5.92 -18.92
C VAL A 284 0.56 4.64 -18.19
N ILE A 285 -0.21 4.77 -17.11
CA ILE A 285 -0.82 3.64 -16.39
C ILE A 285 -2.34 3.80 -16.45
N ARG A 286 -3.02 2.76 -16.92
CA ARG A 286 -4.48 2.71 -17.08
C ARG A 286 -5.14 2.23 -15.80
N ASP A 287 -6.15 2.97 -15.36
CA ASP A 287 -7.12 2.50 -14.38
C ASP A 287 -8.53 2.84 -14.88
N PRO A 288 -9.18 1.95 -15.66
CA PRO A 288 -10.53 2.20 -16.17
C PRO A 288 -11.61 2.33 -15.08
N GLY A 289 -11.32 1.91 -13.83
CA GLY A 289 -12.22 2.05 -12.69
C GLY A 289 -12.15 3.44 -12.05
N ALA A 290 -11.04 4.16 -12.22
CA ALA A 290 -10.88 5.52 -11.74
C ALA A 290 -11.66 6.54 -12.59
N ALA A 291 -12.14 7.60 -11.93
CA ALA A 291 -12.89 8.67 -12.59
C ALA A 291 -12.08 9.38 -13.69
N ASP A 292 -10.76 9.47 -13.53
CA ASP A 292 -9.80 10.03 -14.48
C ASP A 292 -9.13 8.99 -15.38
N ALA A 293 -9.56 7.73 -15.29
CA ALA A 293 -9.11 6.66 -16.15
C ALA A 293 -7.60 6.29 -16.00
N GLY A 294 -6.91 6.81 -14.98
CA GLY A 294 -5.51 6.47 -14.69
C GLY A 294 -4.59 7.68 -14.62
N THR A 295 -3.30 7.48 -14.90
CA THR A 295 -2.27 8.52 -14.71
C THR A 295 -1.22 8.54 -15.82
N VAL A 296 -0.55 9.68 -15.95
CA VAL A 296 0.61 9.87 -16.83
C VAL A 296 1.66 10.71 -16.12
N PHE A 297 2.92 10.30 -16.20
CA PHE A 297 4.05 11.01 -15.62
C PHE A 297 5.37 10.64 -16.32
N LYS A 298 6.43 11.42 -16.07
CA LYS A 298 7.79 11.14 -16.54
C LYS A 298 8.67 10.60 -15.41
N PRO A 299 9.08 9.32 -15.44
CA PRO A 299 9.84 8.74 -14.35
C PRO A 299 11.24 9.33 -14.24
N THR A 300 11.67 9.67 -13.03
CA THR A 300 12.97 10.29 -12.74
C THR A 300 14.16 9.41 -13.13
N ARG A 301 14.02 8.08 -13.01
CA ARG A 301 15.07 7.11 -13.36
C ARG A 301 14.96 6.58 -14.80
N GLY A 302 14.02 7.07 -15.61
CA GLY A 302 13.80 6.57 -16.97
C GLY A 302 13.44 5.10 -17.03
N GLU A 303 13.93 4.38 -18.04
CA GLU A 303 13.70 2.95 -18.26
C GLU A 303 14.03 2.05 -17.03
N PRO A 304 15.12 2.27 -16.27
CA PRO A 304 15.36 1.59 -14.99
C PRO A 304 14.22 1.64 -13.98
N TYR A 305 13.37 2.67 -14.02
CA TYR A 305 12.18 2.75 -13.15
C TYR A 305 11.16 1.64 -13.43
N LEU A 306 11.15 1.11 -14.65
CA LEU A 306 10.17 0.12 -15.11
C LEU A 306 10.44 -1.28 -14.60
N ALA A 307 11.66 -1.58 -14.13
CA ALA A 307 11.97 -2.89 -13.55
C ALA A 307 11.08 -3.16 -12.33
N ASP A 308 10.89 -2.13 -11.49
CA ASP A 308 10.06 -2.22 -10.29
C ASP A 308 8.59 -1.94 -10.60
N LYS A 309 8.32 -0.98 -11.50
CA LYS A 309 6.96 -0.46 -11.70
C LYS A 309 6.14 -1.14 -12.77
N VAL A 310 6.78 -1.83 -13.71
CA VAL A 310 6.10 -2.57 -14.76
C VAL A 310 6.81 -3.93 -14.89
N PRO A 311 6.75 -4.81 -13.87
CA PRO A 311 7.54 -6.05 -13.84
C PRO A 311 7.14 -7.05 -14.93
N THR A 312 5.89 -7.00 -15.39
CA THR A 312 5.40 -7.90 -16.45
C THR A 312 5.47 -7.20 -17.80
N ARG A 313 6.18 -7.77 -18.77
CA ARG A 313 6.29 -7.25 -20.14
C ARG A 313 5.29 -7.95 -21.05
N LEU A 314 4.62 -7.17 -21.90
CA LEU A 314 3.65 -7.66 -22.87
C LEU A 314 4.05 -7.21 -24.29
N PRO A 315 3.74 -8.02 -25.32
CA PRO A 315 4.01 -7.63 -26.70
C PRO A 315 3.10 -6.52 -27.21
N SER A 316 1.90 -6.39 -26.64
CA SER A 316 0.92 -5.31 -26.88
C SER A 316 -0.19 -5.38 -25.82
N LEU A 317 -1.00 -4.32 -25.72
CA LEU A 317 -2.25 -4.32 -24.96
C LEU A 317 -3.44 -4.34 -25.90
N PRO A 318 -4.52 -5.08 -25.60
CA PRO A 318 -5.72 -5.03 -26.41
C PRO A 318 -6.37 -3.64 -26.32
N PRO A 319 -7.00 -3.12 -27.39
CA PRO A 319 -7.67 -1.82 -27.39
C PRO A 319 -8.67 -1.65 -26.25
N SER A 320 -9.34 -2.73 -25.82
CA SER A 320 -10.29 -2.71 -24.70
C SER A 320 -9.68 -2.38 -23.34
N GLU A 321 -8.38 -2.61 -23.14
CA GLU A 321 -7.69 -2.31 -21.87
C GLU A 321 -7.17 -0.86 -21.81
N VAL A 322 -6.93 -0.25 -22.98
CA VAL A 322 -6.51 1.16 -23.05
C VAL A 322 -7.68 2.12 -23.27
N ALA A 323 -8.79 1.62 -23.80
CA ALA A 323 -10.01 2.39 -24.06
C ALA A 323 -10.85 2.61 -22.78
N ASP A 324 -11.61 3.70 -22.77
CA ASP A 324 -12.68 3.95 -21.81
C ASP A 324 -13.95 3.19 -22.22
N ALA A 325 -14.57 2.42 -21.30
CA ALA A 325 -15.77 1.65 -21.63
C ALA A 325 -16.97 2.56 -21.97
N PRO A 326 -17.91 2.14 -22.86
CA PRO A 326 -19.16 2.86 -23.02
C PRO A 326 -19.99 2.81 -21.72
N PRO A 327 -20.77 3.86 -21.40
CA PRO A 327 -21.60 3.89 -20.19
C PRO A 327 -22.56 2.71 -20.19
N ARG A 328 -22.64 1.97 -19.07
CA ARG A 328 -23.61 0.87 -18.92
C ARG A 328 -25.04 1.45 -18.99
N PRO A 329 -25.97 0.88 -19.77
CA PRO A 329 -27.38 1.27 -19.70
C PRO A 329 -27.90 0.98 -18.29
N ARG A 330 -28.58 1.97 -17.69
CA ARG A 330 -29.27 1.81 -16.41
C ARG A 330 -30.36 0.77 -16.59
N ALA A 331 -30.35 -0.32 -15.80
CA ALA A 331 -31.44 -1.27 -15.78
C ALA A 331 -32.76 -0.54 -15.46
N GLU A 332 -33.77 -0.70 -16.30
CA GLU A 332 -35.12 -0.22 -16.01
C GLU A 332 -35.68 -0.96 -14.78
N PRO A 333 -36.32 -0.27 -13.82
CA PRO A 333 -36.96 -0.93 -12.69
C PRO A 333 -38.14 -1.79 -13.17
N PRO A 334 -38.45 -2.93 -12.53
CA PRO A 334 -39.63 -3.72 -12.88
C PRO A 334 -40.93 -2.93 -12.62
N LYS A 335 -41.91 -3.06 -13.54
CA LYS A 335 -43.26 -2.50 -13.38
C LYS A 335 -43.95 -3.13 -12.16
N ILE A 336 -44.37 -2.30 -11.21
CA ILE A 336 -45.13 -2.69 -10.02
C ILE A 336 -46.63 -2.42 -10.28
N GLU A 337 -47.49 -3.42 -10.07
CA GLU A 337 -48.96 -3.27 -10.04
C GLU A 337 -49.42 -2.39 -8.84
N PRO A 338 -50.58 -1.71 -8.93
CA PRO A 338 -50.87 -0.57 -8.07
C PRO A 338 -51.24 -0.99 -6.63
N PRO A 339 -50.73 -0.30 -5.58
CA PRO A 339 -51.04 -0.65 -4.20
C PRO A 339 -52.33 0.00 -3.70
N ILE A 340 -53.03 -0.73 -2.84
CA ILE A 340 -54.16 -0.25 -2.05
C ILE A 340 -53.65 0.88 -1.11
N SER A 341 -54.29 2.04 -1.21
CA SER A 341 -54.05 3.28 -0.44
C SER A 341 -54.27 3.08 1.08
N ARG A 342 -53.67 3.80 2.03
CA ARG A 342 -52.99 5.11 2.01
C ARG A 342 -52.35 5.35 3.39
N GLY A 343 -51.19 6.01 3.47
CA GLY A 343 -50.79 6.74 4.70
C GLY A 343 -49.31 6.78 5.07
N GLY A 344 -48.45 7.35 4.22
CA GLY A 344 -47.23 8.08 4.60
C GLY A 344 -46.14 7.32 5.37
N THR A 345 -45.26 6.62 4.66
CA THR A 345 -43.98 6.12 5.19
C THR A 345 -42.82 6.86 4.53
N GLY A 346 -42.09 7.66 5.30
CA GLY A 346 -40.79 8.21 4.93
C GLY A 346 -39.81 7.07 4.74
N ALA A 347 -39.32 6.92 3.52
CA ALA A 347 -38.37 5.89 3.13
C ALA A 347 -36.96 6.27 3.61
N GLY A 348 -36.32 5.31 4.29
CA GLY A 348 -34.95 5.40 4.78
C GLY A 348 -33.91 5.52 3.67
N VAL A 349 -32.87 6.27 3.98
CA VAL A 349 -31.69 6.53 3.15
C VAL A 349 -30.59 5.50 3.48
N PRO A 350 -29.79 5.03 2.50
CA PRO A 350 -28.77 3.99 2.63
C PRO A 350 -27.58 4.35 3.55
N PRO A 351 -26.84 3.34 4.08
CA PRO A 351 -25.74 3.54 5.02
C PRO A 351 -24.53 4.22 4.37
N ILE A 352 -23.89 5.10 5.15
CA ILE A 352 -22.61 5.74 4.85
C ILE A 352 -21.51 4.68 4.97
N VAL A 353 -20.78 4.44 3.88
CA VAL A 353 -19.64 3.53 3.80
C VAL A 353 -18.38 4.30 4.16
N GLY A 354 -17.68 3.89 5.21
CA GLY A 354 -16.45 4.55 5.65
C GLY A 354 -15.90 4.13 7.01
N VAL A 355 -15.96 2.84 7.35
CA VAL A 355 -15.14 2.25 8.43
C VAL A 355 -14.47 0.99 7.84
N PRO A 356 -13.13 0.87 7.88
CA PRO A 356 -12.45 -0.35 7.43
C PRO A 356 -12.79 -1.52 8.38
N PRO A 357 -12.90 -2.76 7.89
CA PRO A 357 -13.23 -3.91 8.75
C PRO A 357 -12.05 -4.30 9.65
N VAL A 358 -12.35 -4.63 10.90
CA VAL A 358 -11.45 -5.41 11.79
C VAL A 358 -11.58 -6.88 11.38
N VAL A 359 -10.53 -7.45 10.79
CA VAL A 359 -10.50 -8.88 10.45
C VAL A 359 -9.96 -9.69 11.63
N GLY A 360 -10.74 -10.67 12.07
CA GLY A 360 -10.39 -11.62 13.13
C GLY A 360 -9.46 -12.74 12.67
N LEU A 361 -8.64 -13.22 13.62
CA LEU A 361 -7.58 -14.23 13.49
C LEU A 361 -8.09 -15.64 13.14
N PRO A 362 -7.35 -16.44 12.34
CA PRO A 362 -7.38 -17.90 12.40
C PRO A 362 -6.26 -18.45 13.29
N GLY A 363 -6.58 -19.53 14.01
CA GLY A 363 -5.77 -20.09 15.08
C GLY A 363 -4.66 -21.06 14.68
N VAL A 364 -3.81 -21.27 15.69
CA VAL A 364 -2.71 -22.20 15.93
C VAL A 364 -2.56 -23.40 14.96
N GLY A 365 -1.42 -23.43 14.25
CA GLY A 365 -0.96 -24.62 13.54
C GLY A 365 0.35 -24.42 12.79
N ALA A 366 1.45 -24.83 13.43
CA ALA A 366 2.76 -25.22 12.89
C ALA A 366 3.30 -24.53 11.61
N GLY A 367 4.31 -23.67 11.82
CA GLY A 367 5.46 -23.56 10.94
C GLY A 367 5.21 -23.04 9.53
N ASP A 368 4.88 -21.77 9.41
CA ASP A 368 5.20 -20.96 8.22
C ASP A 368 5.27 -19.50 8.67
N VAL A 369 6.38 -18.84 8.35
CA VAL A 369 6.51 -17.39 8.52
C VAL A 369 5.61 -16.75 7.46
N PRO A 370 4.70 -15.82 7.80
CA PRO A 370 3.77 -15.28 6.82
C PRO A 370 4.52 -14.46 5.76
N ILE A 371 4.53 -14.93 4.51
CA ILE A 371 4.68 -14.02 3.38
C ILE A 371 3.35 -13.30 3.26
N LEU A 372 3.35 -12.02 3.63
CA LEU A 372 2.22 -11.13 3.43
C LEU A 372 2.20 -10.73 1.97
N ASP A 373 1.27 -11.35 1.24
CA ASP A 373 0.84 -10.99 -0.09
C ASP A 373 0.66 -9.48 -0.16
N SER A 374 1.36 -8.87 -1.10
CA SER A 374 1.29 -7.45 -1.37
C SER A 374 -0.05 -7.14 -2.03
N ASP A 375 -1.12 -6.95 -1.28
CA ASP A 375 -2.31 -6.25 -1.76
C ASP A 375 -3.17 -5.70 -0.61
N GLY A 376 -3.36 -4.39 -0.65
CA GLY A 376 -4.43 -3.74 0.07
C GLY A 376 -5.71 -3.81 -0.74
N MET A 377 -6.67 -4.61 -0.27
CA MET A 377 -8.13 -4.41 -0.28
C MET A 377 -8.84 -5.77 -0.07
N PRO A 378 -9.93 -5.84 0.71
CA PRO A 378 -10.78 -7.03 0.79
C PRO A 378 -11.70 -7.14 -0.45
N ASP A 379 -11.68 -8.30 -1.12
CA ASP A 379 -12.74 -8.72 -2.03
C ASP A 379 -13.90 -9.35 -1.24
N VAL A 380 -15.11 -8.82 -1.44
CA VAL A 380 -16.37 -9.38 -0.96
C VAL A 380 -16.96 -10.27 -2.06
N GLY A 381 -16.48 -11.49 -2.16
CA GLY A 381 -17.11 -12.52 -2.98
C GLY A 381 -18.31 -13.16 -2.28
N PHE A 382 -19.47 -13.22 -2.94
CA PHE A 382 -20.56 -14.16 -2.62
C PHE A 382 -21.19 -14.70 -3.93
N PRO A 383 -21.89 -15.85 -3.91
CA PRO A 383 -21.40 -17.23 -3.96
C PRO A 383 -21.81 -17.93 -5.27
N GLY A 384 -21.24 -19.11 -5.54
CA GLY A 384 -21.27 -19.73 -6.87
C GLY A 384 -22.46 -20.63 -7.26
N ALA A 385 -22.24 -21.20 -8.45
CA ALA A 385 -22.74 -22.45 -9.03
C ALA A 385 -24.17 -22.52 -9.61
N GLY A 386 -24.26 -22.91 -10.90
CA GLY A 386 -25.43 -23.62 -11.41
C GLY A 386 -25.70 -23.56 -12.92
N ARG A 387 -25.04 -24.47 -13.67
CA ARG A 387 -25.31 -24.94 -15.05
C ARG A 387 -24.78 -24.13 -16.22
#